data_AF-A0A9E0S7C9-F1
#
_entry.id   AF-A0A9E0S7C9-F1
#
_cell.length_a   1.000
_cell.length_b   1.000
_cell.length_c   1.000
_cell.angle_alpha   90.00
_cell.angle_beta   90.00
_cell.angle_gamma   90.00
#
_symmetry.space_group_name_H-M   'P 1'
#
loop_
_entity.id
_entity.type
_entity.pdbx_description
1 polymer ?
#
loop_
_entity_poly.entity_id
_entity_poly.type
_entity_poly.pdbx_seq_one_letter_code
_entity_poly.pdbx_strand_id
1 'polypeptide(L)'
;MRSLFVMLIFCLGTSLNHSVQAQNQFAKLEKNVNVRAQSLEHKLNASRDTLLLKSNTNIQRVYSVSMDYKREIDLAIHKKATAIPLTNLSNGKHVFVVKQSGMRIVFVIKIIGNDEQLLAMDDNLLVTKNNH
;
A
#
# COMPACT_ATOMS: atom_id res chain seq x y z
N MET A 1 -41.35 -17.44 26.88
CA MET A 1 -41.89 -16.65 25.74
C MET A 1 -41.46 -15.17 25.82
N ARG A 2 -41.71 -14.44 26.92
CA ARG A 2 -41.37 -13.00 27.04
C ARG A 2 -39.86 -12.68 27.00
N SER A 3 -38.98 -13.41 27.70
CA SER A 3 -37.54 -13.09 27.68
C SER A 3 -36.83 -13.46 26.38
N LEU A 4 -37.33 -14.46 25.65
CA LEU A 4 -36.84 -14.82 24.31
C LEU A 4 -37.07 -13.69 23.29
N PHE A 5 -38.20 -12.99 23.43
CA PHE A 5 -38.53 -11.84 22.57
C PHE A 5 -37.63 -10.63 22.87
N VAL A 6 -37.28 -10.41 24.14
CA VAL A 6 -36.37 -9.33 24.57
C VAL A 6 -34.94 -9.59 24.09
N MET A 7 -34.48 -10.85 24.14
CA MET A 7 -33.15 -11.23 23.63
C MET A 7 -33.04 -11.07 22.11
N LEU A 8 -34.12 -11.36 21.37
CA LEU A 8 -34.19 -11.18 19.92
C LEU A 8 -34.07 -9.68 19.53
N ILE A 9 -34.75 -8.80 20.27
CA ILE A 9 -34.70 -7.34 20.04
C ILE A 9 -33.30 -6.76 20.35
N PHE A 10 -32.61 -7.29 21.37
CA PHE A 10 -31.25 -6.85 21.71
C PHE A 10 -30.20 -7.27 20.68
N CYS A 11 -30.35 -8.45 20.05
CA CYS A 11 -29.49 -8.90 18.95
C CYS A 11 -29.73 -8.15 17.63
N LEU A 12 -30.96 -7.69 17.37
CA LEU A 12 -31.28 -6.94 16.15
C LEU A 12 -30.79 -5.48 16.23
N GLY A 13 -30.76 -4.88 17.43
CA GLY A 13 -30.38 -3.46 17.63
C GLY A 13 -28.89 -3.12 17.47
N THR A 14 -27.98 -4.10 17.56
CA THR A 14 -26.53 -3.84 17.52
C THR A 14 -25.90 -4.06 16.14
N SER A 15 -26.70 -4.39 15.12
CA SER A 15 -26.21 -4.76 13.78
C SER A 15 -26.03 -3.59 12.81
N LEU A 16 -26.38 -2.36 13.20
CA LEU A 16 -26.34 -1.20 12.33
C LEU A 16 -25.20 -0.26 12.73
N ASN A 17 -24.36 0.07 11.75
CA ASN A 17 -23.35 1.15 11.75
C ASN A 17 -21.91 0.77 12.12
N HIS A 18 -21.35 -0.23 11.45
CA HIS A 18 -19.92 -0.18 11.13
C HIS A 18 -19.75 0.51 9.78
N SER A 19 -19.62 1.85 9.78
CA SER A 19 -19.07 2.55 8.63
C SER A 19 -17.59 2.17 8.52
N VAL A 20 -17.27 1.28 7.58
CA VAL A 20 -15.88 0.97 7.25
C VAL A 20 -15.33 2.19 6.52
N GLN A 21 -14.73 3.12 7.28
CA GLN A 21 -14.02 4.26 6.72
C GLN A 21 -12.77 3.72 6.03
N ALA A 22 -12.87 3.47 4.72
CA ALA A 22 -11.72 3.12 3.90
C ALA A 22 -10.72 4.28 3.98
N GLN A 23 -9.60 4.03 4.68
CA GLN A 23 -8.53 5.02 4.79
C GLN A 23 -8.04 5.39 3.39
N ASN A 24 -7.88 6.70 3.15
CA ASN A 24 -7.43 7.22 1.86
C ASN A 24 -6.15 6.48 1.44
N GLN A 25 -6.18 5.85 0.28
CA GLN A 25 -5.14 4.92 -0.13
C GLN A 25 -4.06 5.67 -0.89
N PHE A 26 -3.12 6.31 -0.16
CA PHE A 26 -2.01 7.04 -0.79
C PHE A 26 -1.14 6.14 -1.69
N ALA A 27 -0.86 4.91 -1.23
CA ALA A 27 -0.13 3.92 -2.01
C ALA A 27 -0.67 2.49 -1.85
N LYS A 28 -0.39 1.65 -2.84
CA LYS A 28 -0.66 0.21 -2.83
C LYS A 28 0.65 -0.56 -2.96
N LEU A 29 0.89 -1.50 -2.06
CA LEU A 29 2.06 -2.38 -2.09
C LEU A 29 1.70 -3.75 -2.67
N GLU A 30 2.35 -4.12 -3.76
CA GLU A 30 2.28 -5.47 -4.32
C GLU A 30 3.37 -6.32 -3.67
N LYS A 31 2.97 -7.17 -2.70
CA LYS A 31 3.94 -7.95 -1.93
C LYS A 31 4.69 -8.94 -2.83
N ASN A 32 6.01 -9.01 -2.65
CA ASN A 32 6.81 -10.10 -3.22
C ASN A 32 6.39 -11.44 -2.59
N VAL A 33 5.97 -12.39 -3.42
CA VAL A 33 5.54 -13.75 -3.02
C VAL A 33 6.67 -14.78 -3.09
N ASN A 34 7.87 -14.39 -3.50
CA ASN A 34 9.02 -15.29 -3.58
C ASN A 34 9.50 -15.70 -2.19
N VAL A 35 9.44 -17.00 -1.89
CA VAL A 35 9.89 -17.56 -0.61
C VAL A 35 11.36 -17.30 -0.31
N ARG A 36 12.20 -17.08 -1.33
CA ARG A 36 13.62 -16.73 -1.14
C ARG A 36 13.81 -15.28 -0.67
N ALA A 37 12.80 -14.42 -0.81
CA ALA A 37 12.83 -13.03 -0.40
C ALA A 37 12.29 -12.80 1.03
N GLN A 38 11.99 -13.88 1.78
CA GLN A 38 11.45 -13.80 3.15
C GLN A 38 12.36 -13.08 4.15
N SER A 39 13.64 -12.88 3.82
CA SER A 39 14.58 -12.10 4.63
C SER A 39 14.24 -10.61 4.72
N LEU A 40 13.33 -10.11 3.88
CA LEU A 40 12.85 -8.73 3.85
C LEU A 40 11.36 -8.65 4.12
N GLU A 41 10.99 -7.99 5.20
CA GLU A 41 9.64 -7.52 5.46
C GLU A 41 9.48 -6.11 4.86
N HIS A 42 8.50 -5.97 3.97
CA HIS A 42 8.06 -4.70 3.39
C HIS A 42 6.58 -4.49 3.68
N LYS A 43 6.26 -3.35 4.31
CA LYS A 43 4.88 -2.94 4.58
C LYS A 43 4.74 -1.43 4.47
N LEU A 44 3.51 -0.98 4.27
CA LEU A 44 3.17 0.44 4.37
C LEU A 44 2.80 0.77 5.83
N ASN A 45 3.02 2.02 6.25
CA ASN A 45 2.45 2.53 7.50
C ASN A 45 0.92 2.72 7.38
N ALA A 46 0.29 3.18 8.46
CA ALA A 46 -1.17 3.32 8.53
C ALA A 46 -1.74 4.29 7.47
N SER A 47 -1.10 5.44 7.24
CA SER A 47 -1.49 6.42 6.21
C SER A 47 -1.08 6.01 4.80
N ARG A 48 -0.35 4.90 4.65
CA ARG A 48 0.17 4.39 3.38
C ARG A 48 1.12 5.34 2.63
N ASP A 49 1.63 6.37 3.29
CA ASP A 49 2.57 7.36 2.75
C ASP A 49 4.04 7.01 2.97
N THR A 50 4.32 5.93 3.72
CA THR A 50 5.68 5.55 4.10
C THR A 50 5.87 4.04 3.94
N LEU A 51 6.92 3.65 3.22
CA LEU A 51 7.39 2.27 3.13
C LEU A 51 8.30 1.94 4.31
N LEU A 52 7.89 0.95 5.10
CA LEU A 52 8.66 0.40 6.20
C LEU A 52 9.37 -0.87 5.72
N LEU A 53 10.70 -0.86 5.80
CA LEU A 53 11.54 -2.00 5.48
C LEU A 53 12.20 -2.52 6.74
N LYS A 54 12.13 -3.83 6.95
CA LYS A 54 12.86 -4.54 8.00
C LYS A 54 13.48 -5.79 7.40
N SER A 55 14.73 -6.04 7.74
CA SER A 55 15.55 -7.08 7.11
C SER A 55 16.35 -7.84 8.16
N ASN A 56 16.52 -9.14 7.94
CA ASN A 56 17.37 -9.98 8.80
C ASN A 56 18.87 -9.62 8.63
N THR A 57 19.24 -9.16 7.43
CA THR A 57 20.59 -8.69 7.06
C THR A 57 20.61 -7.19 6.78
N ASN A 58 21.79 -6.59 6.61
CA ASN A 58 21.89 -5.16 6.32
C ASN A 58 21.32 -4.82 4.93
N ILE A 59 20.42 -3.83 4.90
CA ILE A 59 19.97 -3.17 3.68
C ILE A 59 21.10 -2.25 3.24
N GLN A 60 21.76 -2.59 2.14
CA GLN A 60 22.86 -1.81 1.60
C GLN A 60 22.33 -0.59 0.86
N ARG A 61 21.33 -0.79 0.01
CA ARG A 61 20.79 0.25 -0.87
C ARG A 61 19.32 -0.01 -1.17
N VAL A 62 18.54 1.05 -1.33
CA VAL A 62 17.17 0.99 -1.84
C VAL A 62 17.05 1.99 -2.97
N TYR A 63 16.48 1.57 -4.09
CA TYR A 63 16.14 2.48 -5.17
C TYR A 63 14.78 2.14 -5.79
N SER A 64 14.13 3.14 -6.37
CA SER A 64 12.90 2.97 -7.14
C SER A 64 13.13 3.38 -8.59
N VAL A 65 12.38 2.76 -9.50
CA VAL A 65 12.31 3.15 -10.91
C VAL A 65 10.85 3.34 -11.27
N SER A 66 10.47 4.53 -11.72
CA SER A 66 9.12 4.83 -12.19
C SER A 66 8.88 4.25 -13.59
N MET A 67 7.62 4.26 -14.04
CA MET A 67 7.29 3.81 -15.41
C MET A 67 7.92 4.67 -16.51
N ASP A 68 8.30 5.91 -16.20
CA ASP A 68 9.05 6.80 -17.10
C ASP A 68 10.57 6.55 -17.02
N TYR A 69 10.99 5.42 -16.45
CA TYR A 69 12.39 5.02 -16.25
C TYR A 69 13.20 5.98 -15.36
N LYS A 70 12.55 6.89 -14.63
CA LYS A 70 13.23 7.81 -13.70
C LYS A 70 13.55 7.11 -12.39
N ARG A 71 14.76 7.32 -11.88
CA ARG A 71 15.15 6.90 -10.54
C ARG A 71 14.78 8.00 -9.55
N GLU A 72 13.72 7.78 -8.79
CA GLU A 72 13.18 8.79 -7.86
C GLU A 72 13.61 8.56 -6.42
N ILE A 73 14.00 7.33 -6.08
CA ILE A 73 14.66 6.99 -4.82
C ILE A 73 16.00 6.34 -5.14
N ASP A 74 17.04 6.79 -4.46
CA ASP A 74 18.35 6.14 -4.47
C ASP A 74 19.10 6.40 -3.15
N LEU A 75 18.95 5.49 -2.19
CA LEU A 75 19.43 5.67 -0.83
C LEU A 75 20.39 4.55 -0.43
N ALA A 76 21.56 4.93 0.10
CA ALA A 76 22.44 4.04 0.85
C ALA A 76 22.05 4.06 2.33
N ILE A 77 21.72 2.90 2.91
CA ILE A 77 21.08 2.83 4.23
C ILE A 77 21.98 2.18 5.27
N HIS A 78 22.65 1.08 4.91
CA HIS A 78 23.54 0.30 5.78
C HIS A 78 22.96 -0.06 7.17
N LYS A 79 21.63 -0.22 7.25
CA LYS A 79 20.89 -0.58 8.47
C LYS A 79 19.98 -1.78 8.21
N LYS A 80 19.51 -2.43 9.28
CA LYS A 80 18.54 -3.55 9.19
C LYS A 80 17.09 -3.09 9.05
N ALA A 81 16.79 -1.84 9.37
CA ALA A 81 15.46 -1.28 9.23
C ALA A 81 15.54 0.17 8.75
N THR A 82 14.55 0.59 7.97
CA THR A 82 14.39 1.97 7.52
C THR A 82 12.93 2.29 7.22
N ALA A 83 12.61 3.57 7.26
CA ALA A 83 11.38 4.12 6.73
C ALA A 83 11.72 4.98 5.51
N ILE A 84 10.94 4.85 4.45
CA ILE A 84 11.13 5.57 3.18
C ILE A 84 9.82 6.31 2.88
N PRO A 85 9.81 7.66 2.96
CA PRO A 85 8.66 8.44 2.55
C PRO A 85 8.34 8.24 1.07
N LEU A 86 7.06 8.11 0.76
CA LEU A 86 6.55 7.92 -0.60
C LEU A 86 5.93 9.20 -1.17
N THR A 87 5.80 10.25 -0.37
CA THR A 87 5.13 11.51 -0.71
C THR A 87 5.76 12.28 -1.87
N ASN A 88 7.04 12.04 -2.15
CA ASN A 88 7.80 12.77 -3.17
C ASN A 88 7.93 11.97 -4.49
N LEU A 89 7.30 10.80 -4.57
CA LEU A 89 7.28 9.98 -5.78
C LEU A 89 6.18 10.47 -6.72
N SER A 90 6.42 10.33 -8.02
CA SER A 90 5.40 10.55 -9.03
C SER A 90 4.24 9.55 -8.88
N ASN A 91 3.03 9.97 -9.27
CA ASN A 91 1.88 9.08 -9.31
C ASN A 91 2.12 7.95 -10.33
N GLY A 92 1.67 6.74 -10.02
CA GLY A 92 1.82 5.57 -10.88
C GLY A 92 2.62 4.44 -10.25
N LYS A 93 3.08 3.50 -11.07
CA LYS A 93 3.80 2.30 -10.61
C LYS A 93 5.29 2.59 -10.48
N HIS A 94 5.86 2.10 -9.39
CA HIS A 94 7.29 2.16 -9.09
C HIS A 94 7.81 0.76 -8.78
N VAL A 95 8.89 0.36 -9.46
CA VAL A 95 9.63 -0.85 -9.15
C VAL A 95 10.65 -0.52 -8.10
N PHE A 96 10.48 -1.05 -6.90
CA PHE A 96 11.43 -0.93 -5.80
C PHE A 96 12.41 -2.09 -5.81
N VAL A 97 13.69 -1.77 -5.62
CA VAL A 97 14.76 -2.74 -5.48
C VAL A 97 15.50 -2.49 -4.18
N VAL A 98 15.53 -3.52 -3.34
CA VAL A 98 16.26 -3.52 -2.07
C VAL A 98 17.47 -4.43 -2.22
N LYS A 99 18.66 -3.85 -2.10
CA LYS A 99 19.93 -4.60 -2.13
C LYS A 99 20.31 -5.00 -0.70
N GLN A 100 20.41 -6.29 -0.48
CA GLN A 100 21.02 -6.91 0.70
C GLN A 100 22.38 -7.51 0.32
N SER A 101 23.16 -7.98 1.31
CA SER A 101 24.38 -8.75 1.03
C SER A 101 24.04 -10.01 0.24
N GLY A 102 24.45 -10.05 -1.03
CA GLY A 102 24.30 -11.20 -1.92
C GLY A 102 22.93 -11.36 -2.61
N MET A 103 21.95 -10.48 -2.34
CA MET A 103 20.61 -10.59 -2.92
C MET A 103 19.99 -9.24 -3.26
N ARG A 104 19.19 -9.21 -4.33
CA ARG A 104 18.33 -8.08 -4.68
C ARG A 104 16.89 -8.55 -4.64
N ILE A 105 16.07 -7.88 -3.85
CA ILE A 105 14.65 -8.17 -3.72
C ILE A 105 13.89 -7.06 -4.44
N VAL A 106 12.98 -7.44 -5.32
CA VAL A 106 12.21 -6.53 -6.17
C VAL A 106 10.73 -6.65 -5.82
N PHE A 107 10.04 -5.52 -5.71
CA PHE A 107 8.58 -5.46 -5.53
C PHE A 107 8.04 -4.16 -6.10
N VAL A 108 6.71 -4.06 -6.23
CA VAL A 108 6.05 -2.90 -6.84
C VAL A 108 5.26 -2.12 -5.80
N ILE A 109 5.34 -0.80 -5.88
CA ILE A 109 4.46 0.13 -5.17
C ILE A 109 3.75 1.00 -6.21
N LYS A 110 2.42 1.05 -6.17
CA LYS A 110 1.62 2.01 -6.93
C LYS A 110 1.33 3.22 -6.05
N ILE A 111 1.85 4.38 -6.44
CA ILE A 111 1.53 5.68 -5.86
C ILE A 111 0.24 6.17 -6.51
N ILE A 112 -0.73 6.52 -5.69
CA ILE A 112 -2.04 7.01 -6.10
C ILE A 112 -2.08 8.54 -5.92
N GLY A 113 -1.38 9.05 -4.90
CA GLY A 113 -1.35 10.47 -4.56
C GLY A 113 -2.51 10.87 -3.63
N ASN A 114 -2.59 12.16 -3.33
CA ASN A 114 -3.71 12.77 -2.59
C ASN A 114 -4.69 13.45 -3.56
N ASP A 115 -5.03 12.80 -4.67
CA ASP A 115 -5.81 13.44 -5.71
C ASP A 115 -7.24 12.88 -5.79
N GLU A 116 -8.19 13.73 -5.40
CA GLU A 116 -9.61 13.69 -5.74
C GLU A 116 -9.85 13.46 -7.26
N GLN A 117 -8.83 13.65 -8.10
CA GLN A 117 -8.86 13.47 -9.55
C GLN A 117 -9.00 12.00 -10.01
N LEU A 118 -8.53 11.02 -9.23
CA LEU A 118 -8.73 9.60 -9.59
C LEU A 118 -10.18 9.15 -9.42
N LEU A 119 -10.90 9.71 -8.44
CA LEU A 119 -12.35 9.49 -8.29
C LEU A 119 -13.12 10.12 -9.46
N ALA A 120 -12.69 11.30 -9.93
CA ALA A 120 -13.28 11.95 -11.10
C ALA A 120 -13.00 11.21 -12.43
N MET A 121 -11.89 10.47 -12.55
CA MET A 121 -11.61 9.66 -13.74
C MET A 121 -12.43 8.36 -13.78
N ASP A 122 -12.61 7.68 -12.64
CA ASP A 122 -13.45 6.47 -12.56
C ASP A 122 -14.92 6.80 -12.86
N ASP A 123 -15.45 7.91 -12.36
CA ASP A 123 -16.83 8.35 -12.66
C ASP A 123 -17.06 8.59 -14.17
N ASN A 124 -16.12 9.23 -14.86
CA ASN A 124 -16.21 9.48 -16.30
C ASN A 124 -16.12 8.19 -17.15
N LEU A 125 -15.42 7.17 -16.65
CA LEU A 125 -15.29 5.87 -17.31
C LEU A 125 -16.57 5.02 -17.14
N LEU A 126 -17.30 5.21 -16.05
CA LEU A 126 -18.61 4.60 -15.81
C LEU A 126 -19.71 5.29 -16.64
N VAL A 127 -19.65 6.61 -16.80
CA VAL A 127 -20.60 7.37 -17.66
C VAL A 127 -20.48 6.96 -19.12
N THR A 128 -19.27 6.71 -19.62
CA THR A 128 -19.06 6.30 -21.02
C THR A 128 -19.49 4.86 -21.31
N LYS A 129 -19.47 3.96 -20.32
CA LYS A 129 -19.88 2.56 -20.49
C LYS A 129 -21.40 2.36 -20.50
N ASN A 130 -22.17 3.32 -19.97
CA ASN A 130 -23.63 3.26 -19.89
C ASN A 130 -24.36 3.92 -21.08
N ASN A 131 -23.61 4.44 -22.06
CA ASN A 131 -24.13 5.16 -23.23
C ASN A 131 -24.00 4.38 -24.56
N HIS A 132 -23.93 3.05 -24.52
CA HIS A 132 -23.89 2.20 -25.71
C HIS A 132 -24.95 1.10 -25.66
#